data_AF-A0A968AXA7-F1
#
_entry.id   AF-A0A968AXA7-F1
#
_cell.length_a   1.000
_cell.length_b   1.000
_cell.length_c   1.000
_cell.angle_alpha   90.00
_cell.angle_beta   90.00
_cell.angle_gamma   90.00
#
_symmetry.space_group_name_H-M   'P 1'
#
loop_
_entity.id
_entity.type
_entity.pdbx_description
1 polymer ?
#
loop_
_entity_poly.entity_id
_entity_poly.type
_entity_poly.pdbx_seq_one_letter_code
_entity_poly.pdbx_strand_id
1 'polypeptide(L)'
;YFMFRVVPTGFLPEEDQGYFITNIQGPEGSSLQRTEETVNQVYDILKNTPGVAHTISIMGLNFLTSASDSNSGAVFAVLEPWSERKGYKNSVFGIMERVREEYAKI
;
A
#
# COMPACT_ATOMS: atom_id res chain seq x y z
N TYR A 1 35.99 -13.92 -10.36
CA TYR A 1 35.01 -14.16 -11.44
C TYR A 1 33.74 -14.88 -10.96
N PHE A 2 33.83 -15.89 -10.09
CA PHE A 2 32.66 -16.60 -9.55
C PHE A 2 31.67 -15.71 -8.77
N MET A 3 32.16 -14.84 -7.87
CA MET A 3 31.28 -13.95 -7.08
C MET A 3 30.41 -13.03 -7.95
N PHE A 4 30.92 -12.53 -9.07
CA PHE A 4 30.14 -11.69 -10.00
C PHE A 4 28.99 -12.44 -10.67
N ARG A 5 29.06 -13.78 -10.75
CA ARG A 5 27.98 -14.62 -11.31
C ARG A 5 26.91 -15.02 -10.29
N VAL A 6 27.18 -14.83 -8.99
CA VAL A 6 26.30 -15.29 -7.89
C VAL A 6 25.56 -14.12 -7.23
N VAL A 7 26.07 -12.89 -7.35
CA VAL A 7 25.37 -11.70 -6.83
C VAL A 7 24.06 -11.51 -7.60
N PRO A 8 22.91 -11.41 -6.90
CA PRO A 8 21.63 -11.11 -7.54
C PRO A 8 21.70 -9.81 -8.33
N THR A 9 21.31 -9.87 -9.60
CA THR A 9 21.21 -8.69 -10.45
C THR A 9 19.89 -7.98 -10.19
N GLY A 10 19.93 -6.67 -10.01
CA GLY A 10 18.75 -5.81 -9.93
C GLY A 10 19.06 -4.48 -10.61
N PHE A 11 18.02 -3.76 -11.03
CA PHE A 11 18.21 -2.42 -11.61
C PHE A 11 18.53 -1.41 -10.50
N LEU A 12 17.60 -1.23 -9.57
CA LEU A 12 17.74 -0.45 -8.35
C LEU A 12 17.11 -1.23 -7.19
N PRO A 13 17.70 -1.17 -5.98
CA PRO A 13 17.07 -1.75 -4.80
C PRO A 13 15.78 -1.03 -4.46
N GLU A 14 14.83 -1.75 -3.85
CA GLU A 14 13.66 -1.11 -3.26
C GLU A 14 14.09 -0.28 -2.04
N GLU A 15 13.52 0.92 -1.93
CA GLU A 15 13.85 1.88 -0.88
C GLU A 15 12.58 2.38 -0.19
N ASP A 16 12.74 2.80 1.07
CA ASP A 16 11.66 3.44 1.82
C ASP A 16 11.45 4.87 1.32
N GLN A 17 10.47 5.03 0.42
CA GLN A 17 10.10 6.33 -0.15
C GLN A 17 9.22 7.18 0.78
N GLY A 18 8.91 6.72 2.00
CA GLY A 18 8.05 7.43 2.94
C GLY A 18 6.56 7.31 2.66
N TYR A 19 6.14 6.50 1.68
CA TYR A 19 4.74 6.17 1.42
C TYR A 19 4.62 4.82 0.71
N PHE A 20 3.41 4.27 0.71
CA PHE A 20 3.04 3.16 -0.17
C PHE A 20 1.59 3.30 -0.63
N ILE A 21 1.21 2.52 -1.64
CA ILE A 21 -0.11 2.58 -2.27
C ILE A 21 -0.77 1.21 -2.17
N THR A 22 -2.04 1.20 -1.79
CA THR A 22 -2.90 0.02 -1.85
C THR A 22 -3.89 0.20 -3.00
N ASN A 23 -3.80 -0.65 -4.02
CA ASN A 23 -4.80 -0.73 -5.08
C ASN A 23 -5.86 -1.76 -4.70
N ILE A 24 -7.12 -1.36 -4.74
CA ILE A 24 -8.29 -2.16 -4.39
C ILE A 24 -9.03 -2.47 -5.69
N GLN A 25 -9.33 -3.75 -5.90
CA GLN A 25 -10.06 -4.23 -7.05
C GLN A 25 -11.13 -5.21 -6.59
N GLY A 26 -12.39 -4.80 -6.67
CA GLY A 26 -13.54 -5.67 -6.48
C GLY A 26 -13.89 -6.47 -7.74
N PRO A 27 -14.85 -7.42 -7.64
CA PRO A 27 -15.34 -8.18 -8.78
C PRO A 27 -15.83 -7.27 -9.92
N GLU A 28 -15.69 -7.73 -11.16
CA GLU A 28 -16.23 -7.02 -12.33
C GLU A 28 -17.73 -6.75 -12.18
N GLY A 29 -18.16 -5.57 -12.62
CA GLY A 29 -19.55 -5.13 -12.50
C GLY A 29 -19.99 -4.70 -11.10
N SER A 30 -19.08 -4.65 -10.10
CA SER A 30 -19.39 -4.09 -8.78
C SER A 30 -19.73 -2.60 -8.86
N SER A 31 -20.72 -2.18 -8.08
CA SER A 31 -21.08 -0.76 -7.94
C SER A 31 -20.00 0.00 -7.19
N LEU A 32 -19.95 1.31 -7.41
CA LEU A 32 -19.04 2.20 -6.68
C LEU A 32 -19.26 2.13 -5.17
N GLN A 33 -20.52 2.06 -4.73
CA GLN A 33 -20.88 1.97 -3.31
C GLN A 33 -20.32 0.70 -2.65
N ARG A 34 -20.35 -0.44 -3.35
CA ARG A 34 -19.78 -1.69 -2.81
C ARG A 34 -18.26 -1.58 -2.67
N THR A 35 -17.60 -0.97 -3.65
CA THR A 35 -16.15 -0.74 -3.59
C THR A 35 -15.77 0.25 -2.49
N GLU A 36 -16.59 1.29 -2.29
CA GLU A 36 -16.44 2.28 -1.24
C GLU A 36 -16.41 1.63 0.16
N GLU A 37 -17.24 0.62 0.42
CA GLU A 37 -17.22 -0.13 1.69
C GLU A 37 -15.83 -0.75 1.95
N THR A 38 -15.25 -1.44 0.97
CA THR A 38 -13.91 -2.03 1.09
C THR A 38 -12.82 -0.95 1.18
N VAL A 39 -12.93 0.12 0.41
CA VAL A 39 -11.99 1.26 0.47
C VAL A 39 -11.99 1.90 1.87
N ASN A 40 -13.15 2.04 2.49
CA ASN A 40 -13.28 2.58 3.84
C ASN A 40 -12.67 1.66 4.89
N GLN A 41 -12.84 0.34 4.77
CA GLN A 41 -12.17 -0.63 5.65
C GLN A 41 -10.64 -0.52 5.55
N VAL A 42 -10.11 -0.46 4.34
CA VAL A 42 -8.67 -0.27 4.10
C VAL A 42 -8.18 1.07 4.65
N TYR A 43 -8.95 2.13 4.44
CA TYR A 43 -8.66 3.46 4.99
C TYR A 43 -8.56 3.42 6.51
N ASP A 44 -9.50 2.78 7.19
CA ASP A 44 -9.52 2.68 8.65
C ASP A 44 -8.36 1.85 9.18
N ILE A 45 -7.99 0.75 8.52
CA ILE A 45 -6.81 -0.05 8.87
C ILE A 45 -5.55 0.82 8.79
N LEU A 46 -5.36 1.51 7.67
CA LEU A 46 -4.17 2.34 7.44
C LEU A 46 -4.09 3.52 8.39
N LYS A 47 -5.21 4.21 8.61
CA LYS A 47 -5.30 5.35 9.53
C LYS A 47 -4.96 4.97 10.96
N ASN A 48 -5.30 3.75 11.38
CA ASN A 48 -5.02 3.26 12.73
C ASN A 48 -3.68 2.52 12.83
N THR A 49 -2.92 2.37 11.73
CA THR A 49 -1.63 1.69 11.72
C THR A 49 -0.54 2.61 12.26
N PRO A 50 0.19 2.22 13.32
CA PRO A 50 1.31 3.02 13.83
C PRO A 50 2.40 3.24 12.77
N GLY A 51 2.85 4.49 12.63
CA GLY A 51 3.85 4.91 11.63
C GLY A 51 3.24 5.50 10.35
N VAL A 52 1.91 5.48 10.19
CA VAL A 52 1.19 6.17 9.11
C VAL A 52 0.77 7.56 9.60
N ALA A 53 1.22 8.61 8.90
CA ALA A 53 0.90 9.99 9.23
C ALA A 53 -0.40 10.46 8.56
N HIS A 54 -0.58 10.09 7.28
CA HIS A 54 -1.76 10.48 6.51
C HIS A 54 -2.25 9.32 5.62
N THR A 55 -3.56 9.24 5.46
CA THR A 55 -4.22 8.27 4.60
C THR A 55 -5.12 9.02 3.62
N ILE A 56 -4.97 8.77 2.33
CA ILE A 56 -5.74 9.41 1.27
C ILE A 56 -6.38 8.32 0.44
N SER A 57 -7.71 8.27 0.37
CA SER A 57 -8.45 7.34 -0.47
C SER A 57 -9.01 8.03 -1.71
N ILE A 58 -8.94 7.36 -2.85
CA ILE A 58 -9.51 7.78 -4.13
C ILE A 58 -10.39 6.63 -4.63
N MET A 59 -11.70 6.84 -4.58
CA MET A 59 -12.68 5.88 -5.07
C MET A 59 -12.83 5.96 -6.59
N GLY A 60 -13.02 4.82 -7.23
CA GLY A 60 -13.21 4.73 -8.67
C GLY A 60 -11.92 4.84 -9.48
N LEU A 61 -10.76 5.06 -8.85
CA LEU A 61 -9.47 5.11 -9.54
C LEU A 61 -8.77 3.75 -9.47
N ASN A 62 -8.50 3.17 -10.63
CA ASN A 62 -7.55 2.07 -10.76
C ASN A 62 -6.15 2.66 -10.92
N PHE A 63 -5.31 2.56 -9.89
CA PHE A 63 -3.99 3.20 -9.92
C PHE A 63 -3.05 2.55 -10.95
N LEU A 64 -3.22 1.25 -11.19
CA LEU A 64 -2.33 0.49 -12.10
C LEU A 64 -2.60 0.84 -13.58
N THR A 65 -3.85 1.09 -13.94
CA THR A 65 -4.24 1.43 -15.32
C THR A 65 -4.49 2.92 -15.52
N SER A 66 -4.55 3.70 -14.44
CA SER A 66 -5.02 5.10 -14.43
C SER A 66 -6.43 5.28 -14.99
N ALA A 67 -7.24 4.20 -15.01
CA ALA A 67 -8.61 4.21 -15.49
C ALA A 67 -9.61 4.55 -14.37
N SER A 68 -10.78 5.05 -14.76
CA SER A 68 -11.91 5.24 -13.87
C SER A 68 -12.84 4.03 -13.93
N ASP A 69 -12.82 3.19 -12.90
CA ASP A 69 -13.55 1.93 -12.81
C ASP A 69 -14.36 1.87 -11.51
N SER A 70 -15.67 1.57 -11.57
CA SER A 70 -16.53 1.55 -10.38
C SER A 70 -16.16 0.45 -9.37
N ASN A 71 -15.47 -0.60 -9.83
CA ASN A 71 -14.99 -1.69 -8.99
C ASN A 71 -13.54 -1.46 -8.49
N SER A 72 -12.97 -0.27 -8.65
CA SER A 72 -11.59 0.03 -8.27
C SER A 72 -11.49 1.17 -7.25
N GLY A 73 -10.41 1.17 -6.49
CA GLY A 73 -10.03 2.28 -5.63
C GLY A 73 -8.54 2.26 -5.30
N ALA A 74 -7.99 3.41 -4.93
CA ALA A 74 -6.61 3.54 -4.52
C ALA A 74 -6.51 4.21 -3.15
N VAL A 75 -5.68 3.69 -2.25
CA VAL A 75 -5.42 4.30 -0.95
C VAL A 75 -3.94 4.52 -0.78
N PHE A 76 -3.54 5.77 -0.56
CA PHE A 76 -2.18 6.20 -0.31
C PHE A 76 -1.96 6.28 1.20
N ALA A 77 -0.94 5.56 1.69
CA ALA A 77 -0.48 5.65 3.07
C ALA A 77 0.83 6.45 3.08
N VAL A 78 0.77 7.69 3.56
CA VAL A 78 1.95 8.53 3.78
C VAL A 78 2.45 8.27 5.19
N LEU A 79 3.71 7.91 5.31
CA LEU A 79 4.34 7.53 6.58
C LEU A 79 4.85 8.75 7.34
N GLU A 80 5.08 8.56 8.64
CA GLU A 80 5.79 9.52 9.47
C GLU A 80 7.23 9.76 8.95
N PRO A 81 7.87 10.89 9.32
CA PRO A 81 9.25 11.17 8.92
C PRO A 81 10.22 10.04 9.30
N TRP A 82 11.21 9.76 8.46
CA TRP A 82 12.20 8.68 8.72
C TRP A 82 12.93 8.82 10.06
N SER A 83 13.14 10.05 10.55
CA SER A 83 13.75 10.32 11.86
C SER A 83 12.97 9.74 13.04
N GLU A 84 11.66 9.57 12.88
CA GLU A 84 10.74 9.04 13.88
C GLU A 84 10.55 7.52 13.72
N ARG A 85 10.80 6.99 12.52
CA ARG A 85 10.64 5.57 12.17
C ARG A 85 11.95 4.79 12.25
N LYS A 86 12.41 4.49 13.47
CA LYS A 86 13.66 3.74 13.71
C LYS A 86 13.47 2.23 13.60
N GLY A 87 14.39 1.57 12.89
CA GLY A 87 14.49 0.12 12.79
C GLY A 87 13.57 -0.50 11.74
N TYR A 88 13.88 -1.73 11.32
CA TYR A 88 13.19 -2.42 10.22
C TYR A 88 11.67 -2.50 10.41
N LYS A 89 11.19 -2.75 11.63
CA LYS A 89 9.75 -2.85 11.95
C LYS A 89 8.96 -1.56 11.69
N ASN A 90 9.63 -0.42 11.64
CA ASN A 90 9.03 0.89 11.38
C ASN A 90 9.38 1.42 9.97
N SER A 91 10.20 0.69 9.21
CA SER A 91 10.38 0.96 7.78
C SER A 91 9.09 0.67 7.02
N VAL A 92 8.98 1.19 5.80
CA VAL A 92 7.83 0.92 4.92
C VAL A 92 7.59 -0.58 4.77
N PHE A 93 8.65 -1.39 4.69
CA PHE A 93 8.57 -2.84 4.56
C PHE A 93 7.91 -3.49 5.78
N GLY A 94 8.38 -3.14 6.99
CA GLY A 94 7.82 -3.68 8.23
C GLY A 94 6.38 -3.21 8.49
N ILE A 95 6.04 -1.98 8.08
CA ILE A 95 4.67 -1.48 8.15
C ILE A 95 3.78 -2.26 7.16
N MET A 96 4.24 -2.45 5.92
CA MET A 96 3.51 -3.22 4.90
C MET A 96 3.29 -4.67 5.32
N GLU A 97 4.24 -5.31 5.99
CA GLU A 97 4.05 -6.66 6.55
C GLU A 97 2.89 -6.71 7.53
N ARG A 98 2.83 -5.79 8.51
CA ARG A 98 1.72 -5.71 9.46
C ARG A 98 0.39 -5.41 8.78
N VAL A 99 0.38 -4.46 7.86
CA VAL A 99 -0.83 -4.06 7.12
C VAL A 99 -1.38 -5.23 6.31
N ARG A 100 -0.52 -6.04 5.69
CA ARG A 100 -0.95 -7.25 4.95
C ARG A 100 -1.65 -8.27 5.84
N GLU A 101 -1.23 -8.42 7.10
CA GLU A 101 -1.92 -9.29 8.06
C GLU A 101 -3.33 -8.79 8.40
N GLU A 102 -3.53 -7.48 8.50
CA GLU A 102 -4.84 -6.87 8.73
C GLU A 102 -5.73 -6.97 7.48
N TYR A 103 -5.17 -6.77 6.29
CA TYR A 103 -5.90 -6.93 5.02
C TYR A 103 -6.40 -8.34 4.78
N ALA A 104 -5.71 -9.37 5.30
CA ALA A 104 -6.14 -10.75 5.15
C ALA A 104 -7.43 -11.10 5.93
N LYS A 105 -7.91 -10.18 6.79
CA LYS A 105 -9.12 -10.38 7.61
C LYS A 105 -10.39 -9.83 6.96
N ILE A 106 -10.27 -9.08 5.87
CA ILE A 106 -11.38 -8.45 5.13
C ILE A 106 -11.55 -9.12 3.76
#